data_AF-A0A2R6E895-F1
#
_entry.id   AF-A0A2R6E895-F1
#
_cell.length_a   1.000
_cell.length_b   1.000
_cell.length_c   1.000
_cell.angle_alpha   90.00
_cell.angle_beta   90.00
_cell.angle_gamma   90.00
#
_symmetry.space_group_name_H-M   'P 1'
#
loop_
_entity.id
_entity.type
_entity.pdbx_description
1 polymer ?
#
loop_
_entity_poly.entity_id
_entity_poly.type
_entity_poly.pdbx_seq_one_letter_code
_entity_poly.pdbx_strand_id
1 'polypeptide(L)'
;MPHKVNPIDFENSEGNLSKANSDLVFLADYLTTSRLQRDLSDSTVKRNVGAALAHCLIGYGKLQGGLGKVVPNEQVMRDDLDGTPEVIGEAVQTILRREGQADAYEQVKALTRGREVTIEDFHDLFADLDVPEDVRAELRELTPAGYTGVADELVDDIRE
;
A
#
# COMPACT_ATOMS: atom_id res chain seq x y z
N MET A 1 6.48 -24.44 -9.23
CA MET A 1 5.51 -23.62 -8.47
C MET A 1 6.15 -23.27 -7.14
N PRO A 2 6.41 -21.98 -6.84
CA PRO A 2 6.83 -21.59 -5.50
C PRO A 2 5.78 -22.07 -4.50
N HIS A 3 6.22 -22.71 -3.41
CA HIS A 3 5.33 -23.24 -2.40
C HIS A 3 4.55 -22.10 -1.73
N LYS A 4 3.23 -22.23 -1.60
CA LYS A 4 2.38 -21.25 -0.89
C LYS A 4 2.89 -21.10 0.55
N VAL A 5 3.33 -19.90 0.91
CA VAL A 5 3.68 -19.57 2.29
C VAL A 5 2.38 -19.27 3.04
N ASN A 6 2.08 -20.06 4.07
CA ASN A 6 0.91 -19.82 4.91
C ASN A 6 1.18 -18.59 5.82
N PRO A 7 0.33 -17.55 5.80
CA PRO A 7 0.53 -16.33 6.60
C PRO A 7 0.26 -16.49 8.11
N ILE A 8 0.32 -17.71 8.65
CA ILE A 8 -0.02 -18.04 10.04
C ILE A 8 0.73 -17.22 11.10
N ASP A 9 1.96 -16.78 10.83
CA ASP A 9 2.66 -15.90 11.77
C ASP A 9 2.06 -14.49 11.79
N PHE A 10 1.58 -13.96 10.66
CA PHE A 10 0.85 -12.70 10.63
C PHE A 10 -0.52 -12.82 11.31
N GLU A 11 -1.26 -13.91 11.06
CA GLU A 11 -2.55 -14.19 11.72
C GLU A 11 -2.41 -14.29 13.25
N ASN A 12 -1.34 -14.97 13.72
CA ASN A 12 -1.03 -15.04 15.15
C ASN A 12 -0.62 -13.68 15.73
N SER A 13 0.13 -12.88 14.97
CA SER A 13 0.50 -11.53 15.37
C SER A 13 -0.75 -10.65 15.53
N GLU A 14 -1.63 -10.64 14.53
CA GLU A 14 -2.88 -9.89 14.54
C GLU A 14 -3.75 -10.23 15.75
N GLY A 15 -3.96 -11.52 16.04
CA GLY A 15 -4.74 -11.95 17.19
C GLY A 15 -4.15 -11.50 18.53
N ASN A 16 -2.84 -11.63 18.70
CA ASN A 16 -2.16 -11.19 19.93
C ASN A 16 -2.17 -9.68 20.10
N LEU A 17 -1.91 -8.91 19.04
CA LEU A 17 -1.95 -7.44 19.11
C LEU A 17 -3.36 -6.91 19.36
N SER A 18 -4.39 -7.56 18.80
CA SER A 18 -5.78 -7.22 19.08
C SER A 18 -6.14 -7.47 20.55
N LYS A 19 -5.70 -8.61 21.11
CA LYS A 19 -5.89 -8.91 22.53
C LYS A 19 -5.12 -7.93 23.43
N ALA A 20 -3.88 -7.62 23.09
CA ALA A 20 -3.07 -6.64 23.81
C ALA A 20 -3.77 -5.26 23.82
N ASN A 21 -4.27 -4.80 22.67
CA ASN A 21 -5.00 -3.53 22.58
C ASN A 21 -6.25 -3.52 23.46
N SER A 22 -7.04 -4.60 23.45
CA SER A 22 -8.22 -4.72 24.31
C SER A 22 -7.86 -4.53 25.79
N ASP A 23 -6.78 -5.14 26.25
CA ASP A 23 -6.36 -5.06 27.64
C ASP A 23 -5.70 -3.71 27.96
N LEU A 24 -4.88 -3.17 27.07
CA LEU A 24 -4.21 -1.88 27.23
C LEU A 24 -5.21 -0.72 27.26
N VAL A 25 -6.23 -0.74 26.39
CA VAL A 25 -7.31 0.27 26.40
C VAL A 25 -8.08 0.22 27.71
N PHE A 26 -8.45 -0.98 28.17
CA PHE A 26 -9.11 -1.14 29.48
C PHE A 26 -8.22 -0.63 30.63
N LEU A 27 -6.94 -0.98 30.64
CA LEU A 27 -6.00 -0.53 31.68
C LEU A 27 -5.83 0.99 31.66
N ALA A 28 -5.72 1.60 30.49
CA ALA A 28 -5.58 3.04 30.32
C ALA A 28 -6.81 3.80 30.85
N ASP A 29 -8.02 3.31 30.57
CA ASP A 29 -9.27 3.92 31.03
C ASP A 29 -9.50 3.70 32.54
N TYR A 30 -9.33 2.45 33.00
CA TYR A 30 -9.68 2.07 34.36
C TYR A 30 -8.73 2.66 35.41
N LEU A 31 -7.42 2.64 35.15
CA LEU A 31 -6.42 3.02 36.15
C LEU A 31 -6.35 4.53 36.40
N THR A 32 -6.91 5.36 35.53
CA THR A 32 -6.91 6.82 35.68
C THR A 32 -8.02 7.34 36.61
N THR A 33 -8.93 6.48 37.07
CA THR A 33 -10.05 6.88 37.92
C THR A 33 -10.02 6.14 39.26
N SER A 34 -10.10 6.88 40.37
CA SER A 34 -10.23 6.32 41.72
C SER A 34 -11.12 7.21 42.58
N ARG A 35 -11.96 6.62 43.44
CA ARG A 35 -12.92 7.38 44.25
C ARG A 35 -12.20 8.12 45.40
N LEU A 36 -12.48 9.43 45.51
CA LEU A 36 -11.97 10.32 46.57
C LEU A 36 -10.42 10.29 46.65
N GLN A 37 -9.83 10.01 47.82
CA GLN A 37 -8.38 9.98 47.98
C GLN A 37 -7.73 8.75 47.33
N ARG A 38 -8.47 7.63 47.24
CA ARG A 38 -8.14 6.38 46.53
C ARG A 38 -9.05 5.25 47.01
N ASP A 39 -9.55 4.44 46.08
CA ASP A 39 -10.07 3.11 46.33
C ASP A 39 -9.09 2.01 45.87
N LEU A 40 -9.29 0.75 46.28
CA LEU A 40 -8.32 -0.34 46.06
C LEU A 40 -8.64 -1.26 44.87
N SER A 41 -9.63 -0.91 44.03
CA SER A 41 -10.01 -1.75 42.88
C SER A 41 -8.89 -1.86 41.83
N ASP A 42 -8.08 -0.83 41.69
CA ASP A 42 -6.90 -0.77 40.83
C ASP A 42 -5.83 -1.83 41.21
N SER A 43 -5.78 -2.27 42.47
CA SER A 43 -4.77 -3.21 42.98
C SER A 43 -4.79 -4.55 42.25
N THR A 44 -5.98 -5.11 41.99
CA THR A 44 -6.10 -6.37 41.22
C THR A 44 -5.94 -6.14 39.73
N VAL A 45 -6.37 -4.98 39.21
CA VAL A 45 -6.29 -4.64 37.79
C VAL A 45 -4.83 -4.46 37.35
N LYS A 46 -4.00 -3.75 38.13
CA LYS A 46 -2.56 -3.55 37.86
C LYS A 46 -1.76 -4.84 37.71
N ARG A 47 -2.22 -5.95 38.29
CA ARG A 47 -1.57 -7.27 38.15
C ARG A 47 -1.68 -7.84 36.73
N ASN A 48 -2.53 -7.27 35.88
CA ASN A 48 -2.72 -7.71 34.49
C ASN A 48 -1.86 -6.94 33.48
N VAL A 49 -1.12 -5.91 33.90
CA VAL A 49 -0.23 -5.14 33.00
C VAL A 49 0.76 -6.08 32.28
N GLY A 50 1.35 -7.03 33.02
CA GLY A 50 2.27 -8.00 32.43
C GLY A 50 1.62 -8.91 31.38
N ALA A 51 0.35 -9.28 31.56
CA ALA A 51 -0.37 -10.12 30.59
C ALA A 51 -0.63 -9.37 29.28
N ALA A 52 -1.02 -8.10 29.35
CA ALA A 52 -1.19 -7.25 28.18
C ALA A 52 0.12 -7.10 27.39
N LEU A 53 1.23 -6.83 28.08
CA LEU A 53 2.56 -6.72 27.47
C LEU A 53 3.08 -8.07 26.94
N ALA A 54 2.71 -9.19 27.56
CA ALA A 54 3.07 -10.52 27.05
C ALA A 54 2.41 -10.78 25.68
N HIS A 55 1.15 -10.37 25.49
CA HIS A 55 0.51 -10.43 24.18
C HIS A 55 1.22 -9.53 23.14
N CYS A 56 1.65 -8.32 23.51
CA CYS A 56 2.49 -7.50 22.63
C CYS A 56 3.75 -8.26 22.19
N LEU A 57 4.50 -8.81 23.15
CA LEU A 57 5.74 -9.53 22.88
C LEU A 57 5.56 -10.72 21.95
N ILE A 58 4.52 -11.53 22.19
CA ILE A 58 4.18 -12.66 21.30
C ILE A 58 3.83 -12.13 19.91
N GLY A 59 3.02 -11.08 19.83
CA GLY A 59 2.65 -10.45 18.57
C GLY A 59 3.87 -9.99 17.76
N TYR A 60 4.77 -9.23 18.39
CA TYR A 60 6.00 -8.75 17.75
C TYR A 60 6.92 -9.89 17.29
N GLY A 61 7.10 -10.92 18.13
CA GLY A 61 7.90 -12.09 17.76
C GLY A 61 7.31 -12.82 16.55
N LYS A 62 5.98 -12.92 16.47
CA LYS A 62 5.27 -13.51 15.34
C LYS A 62 5.36 -12.66 14.08
N LEU A 63 5.17 -11.35 14.19
CA LEU A 63 5.37 -10.41 13.09
C LEU A 63 6.79 -10.52 12.51
N GLN A 64 7.82 -10.48 13.36
CA GLN A 64 9.20 -10.60 12.94
C GLN A 64 9.47 -11.94 12.25
N GLY A 65 8.93 -13.04 12.79
CA GLY A 65 9.02 -14.37 12.17
C GLY A 65 8.32 -14.45 10.82
N GLY A 66 7.20 -13.75 10.66
CA GLY A 66 6.48 -13.63 9.39
C GLY A 66 7.27 -12.84 8.36
N LEU A 67 7.76 -11.64 8.72
CA LEU A 67 8.57 -10.77 7.86
C LEU A 67 9.84 -11.47 7.36
N GLY A 68 10.50 -12.26 8.22
CA GLY A 68 11.69 -13.04 7.84
C GLY A 68 11.43 -14.15 6.80
N LYS A 69 10.17 -14.46 6.47
CA LYS A 69 9.77 -15.46 5.47
C LYS A 69 9.25 -14.85 4.17
N VAL A 70 9.04 -13.53 4.14
CA VAL A 70 8.49 -12.84 2.97
C VAL A 70 9.54 -12.79 1.87
N VAL A 71 9.16 -13.26 0.68
CA VAL A 71 9.96 -13.13 -0.54
C VAL A 71 9.04 -12.56 -1.63
N PRO A 72 9.35 -11.38 -2.17
CA PRO A 72 8.64 -10.81 -3.32
C PRO A 72 8.62 -11.80 -4.50
N ASN A 73 7.44 -11.99 -5.09
CA ASN A 73 7.31 -12.71 -6.36
C ASN A 73 7.27 -11.70 -7.51
N GLU A 74 8.46 -11.32 -8.01
CA GLU A 74 8.61 -10.31 -9.05
C GLU A 74 7.84 -10.65 -10.34
N GLN A 75 7.77 -11.92 -10.72
CA GLN A 75 7.06 -12.33 -11.93
C GLN A 75 5.57 -12.00 -11.82
N VAL A 76 4.94 -12.36 -10.69
CA VAL A 76 3.50 -12.07 -10.48
C VAL A 76 3.25 -10.56 -10.44
N MET A 77 4.16 -9.77 -9.85
CA MET A 77 4.02 -8.31 -9.86
C MET A 77 4.15 -7.72 -11.26
N ARG A 78 5.10 -8.22 -12.07
CA ARG A 78 5.27 -7.79 -13.46
C ARG A 78 4.06 -8.17 -14.31
N ASP A 79 3.58 -9.41 -14.18
CA ASP A 79 2.40 -9.88 -14.91
C ASP A 79 1.14 -9.05 -14.59
N ASP A 80 0.98 -8.63 -13.32
CA ASP A 80 -0.13 -7.77 -12.88
C ASP A 80 -0.04 -6.35 -13.48
N LEU A 81 1.18 -5.79 -13.54
CA LEU A 81 1.43 -4.49 -14.16
C LEU A 81 1.25 -4.52 -15.68
N ASP A 82 1.79 -5.54 -16.35
CA ASP A 82 1.67 -5.74 -17.80
C ASP A 82 0.20 -6.00 -18.20
N GLY A 83 -0.58 -6.63 -17.32
CA GLY A 83 -2.01 -6.87 -17.50
C GLY A 83 -2.92 -5.68 -17.19
N THR A 84 -2.37 -4.57 -16.68
CA THR A 84 -3.15 -3.38 -16.25
C THR A 84 -2.59 -2.09 -16.88
N PRO A 85 -2.52 -1.97 -18.22
CA PRO A 85 -1.94 -0.78 -18.87
C PRO A 85 -2.73 0.50 -18.64
N GLU A 86 -4.02 0.44 -18.29
CA GLU A 86 -4.86 1.61 -18.01
C GLU A 86 -4.32 2.52 -16.89
N VAL A 87 -3.42 2.04 -16.03
CA VAL A 87 -2.82 2.83 -14.94
C VAL A 87 -2.01 4.03 -15.43
N ILE A 88 -1.47 3.99 -16.67
CA ILE A 88 -0.75 5.15 -17.24
C ILE A 88 -1.68 6.24 -17.75
N GLY A 89 -3.00 6.01 -17.79
CA GLY A 89 -3.97 6.94 -18.34
C GLY A 89 -3.96 8.31 -17.64
N GLU A 90 -3.71 8.34 -16.32
CA GLU A 90 -3.55 9.60 -15.57
C GLU A 90 -2.30 10.37 -16.00
N ALA A 91 -1.18 9.67 -16.23
CA ALA A 91 0.07 10.28 -16.70
C ALA A 91 -0.12 10.91 -18.09
N VAL A 92 -0.73 10.15 -19.01
CA VAL A 92 -1.08 10.61 -20.35
C VAL A 92 -1.94 11.87 -20.27
N GLN A 93 -3.03 11.83 -19.51
CA GLN A 93 -3.92 12.98 -19.35
C GLN A 93 -3.19 14.21 -18.80
N THR A 94 -2.27 14.01 -17.86
CA THR A 94 -1.50 15.09 -17.22
C THR A 94 -0.54 15.75 -18.21
N ILE A 95 0.16 14.94 -19.01
CA ILE A 95 1.05 15.44 -20.08
C ILE A 95 0.25 16.21 -21.13
N LEU A 96 -0.88 15.67 -21.59
CA LEU A 96 -1.72 16.37 -22.58
C LEU A 96 -2.28 17.69 -22.05
N ARG A 97 -2.65 17.75 -20.77
CA ARG A 97 -3.06 19.00 -20.12
C ARG A 97 -1.93 20.02 -20.06
N ARG A 98 -0.69 19.59 -19.81
CA ARG A 98 0.50 20.45 -19.87
C ARG A 98 0.69 21.08 -21.25
N GLU A 99 0.41 20.31 -22.31
CA GLU A 99 0.45 20.80 -23.70
C GLU A 99 -0.80 21.60 -24.13
N GLY A 100 -1.76 21.83 -23.22
CA GLY A 100 -2.95 22.63 -23.51
C GLY A 100 -4.09 21.88 -24.22
N GLN A 101 -4.05 20.56 -24.29
CA GLN A 101 -5.14 19.74 -24.84
C GLN A 101 -6.30 19.66 -23.83
N ALA A 102 -7.38 20.41 -24.09
CA ALA A 102 -8.50 20.57 -23.16
C ALA A 102 -9.38 19.30 -23.04
N ASP A 103 -9.38 18.43 -24.05
CA ASP A 103 -10.17 17.20 -24.15
C ASP A 103 -9.37 15.94 -23.76
N ALA A 104 -8.15 16.09 -23.23
CA ALA A 104 -7.26 14.99 -22.80
C ALA A 104 -7.96 13.91 -21.96
N TYR A 105 -8.82 14.32 -21.02
CA TYR A 105 -9.58 13.40 -20.19
C TYR A 105 -10.57 12.55 -21.01
N GLU A 106 -11.29 13.17 -21.94
CA GLU A 106 -12.28 12.46 -22.75
C GLU A 106 -11.61 11.53 -23.78
N GLN A 107 -10.42 11.89 -24.28
CA GLN A 107 -9.62 11.01 -25.15
C GLN A 107 -9.18 9.73 -24.42
N VAL A 108 -8.56 9.87 -23.24
CA VAL A 108 -8.13 8.72 -22.42
C VAL A 108 -9.32 7.88 -21.95
N LYS A 109 -10.41 8.53 -21.57
CA LYS A 109 -11.65 7.85 -21.15
C LYS A 109 -12.32 7.11 -22.29
N ALA A 110 -12.33 7.67 -23.51
CA ALA A 110 -12.83 6.97 -24.69
C ALA A 110 -12.00 5.71 -24.98
N LEU A 111 -10.68 5.77 -24.76
CA LEU A 111 -9.80 4.62 -24.92
C LEU A 111 -10.05 3.52 -23.87
N THR A 112 -10.26 3.90 -22.61
CA THR A 112 -10.30 2.97 -21.46
C THR A 112 -11.70 2.50 -21.04
N ARG A 113 -12.77 3.13 -21.53
CA ARG A 113 -14.13 2.84 -21.04
C ARG A 113 -14.68 1.52 -21.59
N GLY A 114 -14.88 0.56 -20.68
CA GLY A 114 -15.70 -0.64 -20.93
C GLY A 114 -15.04 -1.70 -21.80
N ARG A 115 -13.70 -1.65 -21.95
CA ARG A 115 -12.90 -2.64 -22.66
C ARG A 115 -11.55 -2.83 -21.96
N GLU A 116 -10.98 -4.02 -22.11
CA GLU A 116 -9.55 -4.23 -21.82
C GLU A 116 -8.74 -3.41 -22.81
N VAL A 117 -7.72 -2.72 -22.29
CA VAL A 117 -6.82 -1.88 -23.09
C VAL A 117 -5.46 -2.57 -23.11
N THR A 118 -4.73 -2.41 -24.20
CA THR A 118 -3.34 -2.86 -24.35
C THR A 118 -2.39 -1.66 -24.36
N ILE A 119 -1.10 -1.89 -24.16
CA ILE A 119 -0.13 -0.80 -24.30
C ILE A 119 -0.06 -0.30 -25.75
N GLU A 120 -0.31 -1.20 -26.71
CA GLU A 120 -0.41 -0.88 -28.13
C GLU A 120 -1.57 0.08 -28.43
N ASP A 121 -2.73 -0.07 -27.77
CA ASP A 121 -3.86 0.87 -27.91
C ASP A 121 -3.46 2.31 -27.47
N PHE A 122 -2.60 2.43 -26.46
CA PHE A 122 -2.03 3.72 -26.06
C PHE A 122 -1.03 4.25 -27.10
N HIS A 123 -0.18 3.40 -27.66
CA HIS A 123 0.74 3.81 -28.72
C HIS A 123 0.03 4.30 -29.98
N ASP A 124 -1.09 3.66 -30.34
CA ASP A 124 -1.97 4.10 -31.44
C ASP A 124 -2.59 5.46 -31.13
N LEU A 125 -3.13 5.65 -29.92
CA LEU A 125 -3.60 6.97 -29.46
C LEU A 125 -2.48 8.01 -29.60
N PHE A 126 -1.27 7.70 -29.14
CA PHE A 126 -0.16 8.64 -29.18
C PHE A 126 0.27 9.00 -30.60
N ALA A 127 0.07 8.12 -31.59
CA ALA A 127 0.36 8.39 -33.00
C ALA A 127 -0.59 9.43 -33.61
N ASP A 128 -1.83 9.50 -33.12
CA ASP A 128 -2.86 10.41 -33.65
C ASP A 128 -2.89 11.79 -32.97
N LEU A 129 -2.16 11.96 -31.86
CA LEU A 129 -2.11 13.23 -31.14
C LEU A 129 -1.40 14.35 -31.93
N ASP A 130 -1.96 15.56 -31.88
CA ASP A 130 -1.30 16.79 -32.35
C ASP A 130 -0.46 17.39 -31.20
N VAL A 131 0.71 16.79 -30.97
CA VAL A 131 1.69 17.21 -29.95
C VAL A 131 3.11 17.24 -30.54
N PRO A 132 4.02 18.05 -29.97
CA PRO A 132 5.44 18.04 -30.32
C PRO A 132 6.07 16.64 -30.22
N GLU A 133 7.09 16.36 -31.03
CA GLU A 133 7.70 15.01 -31.09
C GLU A 133 8.43 14.62 -29.80
N ASP A 134 9.00 15.58 -29.08
CA ASP A 134 9.59 15.36 -27.76
C ASP A 134 8.54 14.92 -26.73
N VAL A 135 7.35 15.53 -26.74
CA VAL A 135 6.22 15.11 -25.91
C VAL A 135 5.71 13.73 -26.32
N ARG A 136 5.65 13.44 -27.62
CA ARG A 136 5.25 12.12 -28.12
C ARG A 136 6.26 11.04 -27.70
N ALA A 137 7.55 11.36 -27.69
CA ALA A 137 8.59 10.47 -27.19
C ALA A 137 8.40 10.21 -25.68
N GLU A 138 8.18 11.26 -24.88
CA GLU A 138 7.87 11.14 -23.43
C GLU A 138 6.65 10.22 -23.18
N LEU A 139 5.56 10.39 -23.94
CA LEU A 139 4.38 9.53 -23.84
C LEU A 139 4.68 8.07 -24.17
N ARG A 140 5.53 7.80 -25.17
CA ARG A 140 5.92 6.44 -25.57
C ARG A 140 6.84 5.75 -24.57
N GLU A 141 7.53 6.50 -23.72
CA GLU A 141 8.36 5.95 -22.64
C GLU A 141 7.55 5.49 -21.42
N LEU A 142 6.28 5.92 -21.31
CA LEU A 142 5.40 5.49 -20.24
C LEU A 142 5.15 3.98 -20.29
N THR A 143 5.39 3.33 -19.15
CA THR A 143 5.06 1.93 -18.92
C THR A 143 4.43 1.78 -17.53
N PRO A 144 3.53 0.81 -17.30
CA PRO A 144 3.00 0.55 -15.96
C PRO A 144 4.10 0.32 -14.93
N ALA A 145 5.15 -0.42 -15.30
CA ALA A 145 6.28 -0.72 -14.41
C ALA A 145 7.21 0.48 -14.16
N GLY A 146 7.31 1.43 -15.10
CA GLY A 146 8.12 2.64 -14.96
C GLY A 146 7.37 3.82 -14.34
N TYR A 147 6.03 3.78 -14.29
CA TYR A 147 5.20 4.84 -13.73
C TYR A 147 5.09 4.72 -12.19
N THR A 148 6.22 4.79 -11.50
CA THR A 148 6.31 4.69 -10.04
C THR A 148 6.43 6.05 -9.34
N GLY A 149 6.54 7.15 -10.10
CA GLY A 149 6.80 8.48 -9.55
C GLY A 149 8.06 8.51 -8.70
N VAL A 150 8.00 9.18 -7.55
CA VAL A 150 9.12 9.32 -6.60
C VAL A 150 9.20 8.17 -5.58
N ALA A 151 8.59 7.01 -5.86
CA ALA A 151 8.50 5.91 -4.89
C ALA A 151 9.87 5.41 -4.40
N ASP A 152 10.85 5.27 -5.30
CA ASP A 152 12.21 4.83 -4.96
C ASP A 152 12.96 5.90 -4.15
N GLU A 153 12.86 7.16 -4.58
CA GLU A 153 13.44 8.32 -3.88
C GLU A 153 12.96 8.41 -2.42
N LEU A 154 11.65 8.24 -2.19
CA LEU A 154 11.07 8.25 -0.83
C LEU A 154 11.58 7.11 0.04
N VAL A 155 11.99 5.97 -0.54
CA VAL A 155 12.56 4.85 0.22
C VAL A 155 14.00 5.13 0.59
N ASP A 156 14.77 5.75 -0.31
CA ASP A 156 16.15 6.15 -0.03
C ASP A 156 16.22 7.27 1.02
N ASP A 157 15.29 8.22 1.01
CA ASP A 157 15.19 9.30 2.02
C ASP A 157 14.98 8.77 3.45
N ILE A 158 14.39 7.59 3.65
CA ILE A 158 14.20 6.99 4.99
C ILE A 158 15.54 6.51 5.59
N ARG A 159 16.56 6.30 4.75
CA ARG A 159 17.85 5.72 5.16
C ARG A 159 18.91 6.76 5.51
N GLU A 160 18.70 8.04 5.17
CA GLU A 160 19.54 9.17 5.57
C GLU A 160 19.17 9.74 6.95
#